data_AF-A0A419K942-F1
#
_entry.id   AF-A0A419K942-F1
#
_cell.length_a   1.000
_cell.length_b   1.000
_cell.length_c   1.000
_cell.angle_alpha   90.00
_cell.angle_beta   90.00
_cell.angle_gamma   90.00
#
_symmetry.space_group_name_H-M   'P 1'
#
loop_
_entity.id
_entity.type
_entity.pdbx_description
1 polymer ?
#
loop_
_entity_poly.entity_id
_entity_poly.type
_entity_poly.pdbx_seq_one_letter_code
_entity_poly.pdbx_strand_id
1 'polypeptide(L)'
;MQLQMKGPKILRWALNLFRREETAEIDRELPFAALLFTLLSASGVTIYESWKKLCSISLLPTFQKEAKEIVRQVEVLGYDPLTVMYRRANKTRSKNYREFLLGYVSSVRSGGNVVNYLKSKLRSIFEVQSASAIRSIERLGTLVEAYAVMLIVTLCSYILFIIFATTSVFEPMKMSGTPGISPAIVCVLIFFVTPMVSIIFMVIAHAERKSNLVGLRRPYYAAILPLIIVSAFTALLAYLPMLDFLKTPQTFPLVTTVCLLAISIPPAIVYMKIAKINSDAENSIPSFLRDVTEARKIGLSPEKSIIHATKRTGYGRFTETLQLIRSQMEWGVSLRKIFT
;
A
#
# COMPACT_ATOMS: atom_id res chain seq x y z
N MET A 1 8.14 40.45 40.15
CA MET A 1 8.68 40.28 38.77
C MET A 1 8.73 38.79 38.47
N GLN A 2 7.68 38.25 37.82
CA GLN A 2 7.59 36.81 37.52
C GLN A 2 8.47 36.48 36.31
N LEU A 3 9.57 35.77 36.55
CA LEU A 3 10.45 35.24 35.50
C LEU A 3 9.77 34.06 34.81
N GLN A 4 9.21 34.32 33.62
CA GLN A 4 8.83 33.27 32.66
C GLN A 4 10.11 32.58 32.16
N MET A 5 10.42 31.43 32.75
CA MET A 5 11.42 30.50 32.21
C MET A 5 10.89 29.89 30.90
N LYS A 6 11.31 30.48 29.78
CA LYS A 6 11.05 30.01 28.41
C LYS A 6 11.83 28.69 28.22
N GLY A 7 11.14 27.56 28.32
CA GLY A 7 11.75 26.24 28.10
C GLY A 7 12.45 26.15 26.73
N PRO A 8 13.53 25.34 26.61
CA PRO A 8 14.41 25.33 25.45
C PRO A 8 13.64 24.98 24.16
N LYS A 9 13.85 25.80 23.10
CA LYS A 9 13.16 25.69 21.80
C LYS A 9 13.25 24.29 21.18
N ILE A 10 14.33 23.56 21.45
CA ILE A 10 14.61 22.20 20.96
C ILE A 10 13.64 21.19 21.59
N LEU A 11 13.37 21.30 22.89
CA LEU A 11 12.41 20.44 23.59
C LEU A 11 11.00 20.67 23.05
N ARG A 12 10.65 21.92 22.72
CA ARG A 12 9.35 22.27 22.12
C ARG A 12 9.22 21.72 20.70
N TRP A 13 10.30 21.72 19.92
CA TRP A 13 10.34 21.13 18.58
C TRP A 13 10.21 19.60 18.63
N ALA A 14 10.99 18.93 19.48
CA ALA A 14 10.91 17.48 19.67
C ALA A 14 9.52 17.05 20.19
N LEU A 15 8.97 17.75 21.20
CA LEU A 15 7.59 17.52 21.67
C LEU A 15 6.56 17.71 20.54
N ASN A 16 6.73 18.70 19.67
CA ASN A 16 5.82 18.90 18.56
C ASN A 16 5.92 17.79 17.51
N LEU A 17 7.12 17.23 17.28
CA LEU A 17 7.33 16.10 16.39
C LEU A 17 6.65 14.83 16.92
N PHE A 18 6.94 14.45 18.18
CA PHE A 18 6.29 13.31 18.84
C PHE A 18 4.76 13.45 18.88
N ARG A 19 4.25 14.65 19.16
CA ARG A 19 2.81 14.92 19.16
C ARG A 19 2.17 14.87 17.76
N ARG A 20 2.93 15.17 16.70
CA ARG A 20 2.45 15.09 15.32
C ARG A 20 2.33 13.63 14.87
N GLU A 21 3.27 12.80 15.31
CA GLU A 21 3.26 11.36 15.09
C GLU A 21 2.07 10.70 15.79
N GLU A 22 1.84 10.99 17.08
CA GLU A 22 0.67 10.50 17.84
C GLU A 22 -0.67 10.90 17.19
N THR A 23 -0.76 12.12 16.65
CA THR A 23 -1.98 12.57 15.95
C THR A 23 -2.19 11.80 14.65
N ALA A 24 -1.13 11.56 13.88
CA ALA A 24 -1.19 10.80 12.64
C ALA A 24 -1.55 9.32 12.87
N GLU A 25 -1.06 8.72 13.96
CA GLU A 25 -1.43 7.36 14.37
C GLU A 25 -2.92 7.26 14.73
N ILE A 26 -3.44 8.21 15.51
CA ILE A 26 -4.89 8.28 15.83
C ILE A 26 -5.69 8.42 14.53
N ASP A 27 -5.32 9.32 13.63
CA ASP A 27 -6.06 9.51 12.38
C ASP A 27 -6.04 8.26 11.48
N ARG A 28 -4.95 7.49 11.51
CA ARG A 28 -4.81 6.22 10.77
C ARG A 28 -5.68 5.10 11.35
N GLU A 29 -5.78 5.01 12.67
CA GLU A 29 -6.54 3.95 13.35
C GLU A 29 -8.04 4.27 13.52
N LEU A 30 -8.41 5.56 13.51
CA LEU A 30 -9.77 6.04 13.71
C LEU A 30 -10.83 5.38 12.81
N PRO A 31 -10.63 5.15 11.50
CA PRO A 31 -11.62 4.49 10.65
C PRO A 31 -11.98 3.09 11.14
N PHE A 32 -10.99 2.33 11.63
CA PHE A 32 -11.17 0.97 12.12
C PHE A 32 -11.85 0.97 13.50
N ALA A 33 -11.49 1.91 14.37
CA ALA A 33 -12.17 2.09 15.65
C ALA A 33 -13.64 2.51 15.45
N ALA A 34 -13.89 3.47 14.55
CA ALA A 34 -15.24 3.90 14.20
C ALA A 34 -16.07 2.78 13.58
N LEU A 35 -15.46 1.91 12.76
CA LEU A 35 -16.09 0.71 12.22
C LEU A 35 -16.52 -0.23 13.36
N LEU A 36 -15.61 -0.54 14.29
CA LEU A 36 -15.91 -1.39 15.43
C LEU A 36 -17.05 -0.82 16.28
N PHE A 37 -16.98 0.46 16.62
CA PHE A 37 -18.01 1.16 17.38
C PHE A 37 -19.37 1.15 16.68
N THR A 38 -19.40 1.38 15.37
CA THR A 38 -20.63 1.37 14.59
C THR A 38 -21.25 -0.03 14.53
N LEU A 39 -20.43 -1.08 14.32
CA LEU A 39 -20.89 -2.47 14.26
C LEU A 39 -21.45 -2.95 15.60
N LEU A 40 -20.75 -2.65 16.70
CA LEU A 40 -21.20 -2.99 18.05
C LEU A 40 -22.47 -2.23 18.41
N SER A 41 -22.52 -0.92 18.11
CA SER A 41 -23.70 -0.10 18.36
C SER A 41 -24.92 -0.54 17.55
N ALA A 42 -24.72 -0.94 16.28
CA ALA A 42 -25.77 -1.54 15.47
C ALA A 42 -26.29 -2.87 16.04
N SER A 43 -25.47 -3.56 16.84
CA SER A 43 -25.84 -4.81 17.54
C SER A 43 -26.45 -4.56 18.93
N GLY A 44 -26.74 -3.29 19.29
CA GLY A 44 -27.31 -2.91 20.59
C GLY A 44 -26.28 -2.73 21.71
N VAL A 45 -24.98 -2.91 21.44
CA VAL A 45 -23.91 -2.70 22.44
C VAL A 45 -23.68 -1.20 22.61
N THR A 46 -23.54 -0.74 23.85
CA THR A 46 -23.30 0.69 24.07
C THR A 46 -21.88 1.09 23.63
N ILE A 47 -21.67 2.37 23.32
CA ILE A 47 -20.33 2.86 22.94
C ILE A 47 -19.33 2.69 24.09
N TYR A 48 -19.77 2.86 25.33
CA TYR A 48 -18.91 2.65 26.50
C TYR A 48 -18.45 1.18 26.62
N GLU A 49 -19.34 0.21 26.43
CA GLU A 49 -18.95 -1.21 26.37
C GLU A 49 -18.00 -1.50 25.20
N SER A 50 -18.18 -0.80 24.08
CA SER A 50 -17.29 -0.92 22.94
C SER A 50 -15.88 -0.43 23.25
N TRP A 51 -15.74 0.64 24.05
CA TRP A 51 -14.45 1.08 24.60
C TRP A 51 -13.81 0.01 25.49
N LYS A 52 -14.57 -0.63 26.38
CA LYS A 52 -14.06 -1.74 27.21
C LYS A 52 -13.54 -2.90 26.36
N LYS A 53 -14.25 -3.28 25.30
CA LYS A 53 -13.79 -4.33 24.36
C LYS A 53 -12.49 -3.93 23.66
N LEU A 54 -12.37 -2.66 23.24
CA LEU A 54 -11.19 -2.15 22.54
C LEU A 54 -9.91 -2.20 23.38
N CYS A 55 -10.01 -2.16 24.72
CA CYS A 55 -8.86 -2.35 25.62
C CYS A 55 -8.14 -3.71 25.44
N SER A 56 -8.86 -4.73 24.97
CA SER A 56 -8.34 -6.11 24.78
C SER A 56 -7.82 -6.39 23.38
N ILE A 57 -8.09 -5.51 22.41
CA ILE A 57 -7.73 -5.70 21.01
C ILE A 57 -6.33 -5.13 20.77
N SER A 58 -5.38 -5.96 20.33
CA SER A 58 -3.99 -5.54 20.04
C SER A 58 -3.78 -4.98 18.64
N LEU A 59 -4.78 -5.07 17.76
CA LEU A 59 -4.71 -4.62 16.36
C LEU A 59 -4.60 -3.10 16.20
N LEU A 60 -5.11 -2.34 17.19
CA LEU A 60 -5.16 -0.88 17.18
C LEU A 60 -4.44 -0.35 18.43
N PRO A 61 -3.09 -0.39 18.47
CA PRO A 61 -2.32 -0.09 19.67
C PRO A 61 -2.55 1.34 20.20
N THR A 62 -2.72 2.32 19.31
CA THR A 62 -2.91 3.72 19.72
C THR A 62 -4.31 3.92 20.30
N PHE A 63 -5.34 3.41 19.63
CA PHE A 63 -6.71 3.40 20.15
C PHE A 63 -6.91 2.50 21.37
N GLN A 64 -6.10 1.45 21.54
CA GLN A 64 -6.11 0.64 22.75
C GLN A 64 -5.64 1.45 23.96
N LYS A 65 -4.60 2.28 23.81
CA LYS A 65 -4.14 3.19 24.87
C LYS A 65 -5.23 4.22 25.20
N GLU A 66 -5.86 4.80 24.19
CA GLU A 66 -7.01 5.71 24.36
C GLU A 66 -8.16 5.03 25.11
N ALA A 67 -8.50 3.80 24.73
CA ALA A 67 -9.54 3.03 25.36
C ALA A 67 -9.25 2.76 26.84
N LYS A 68 -8.02 2.32 27.15
CA LYS A 68 -7.57 2.11 28.53
C LYS A 68 -7.67 3.38 29.35
N GLU A 69 -7.32 4.54 28.79
CA GLU A 69 -7.41 5.82 29.48
C GLU A 69 -8.87 6.24 29.74
N ILE A 70 -9.75 6.10 28.75
CA ILE A 70 -11.18 6.41 28.92
C ILE A 70 -11.81 5.48 29.96
N VAL A 71 -11.58 4.17 29.85
CA VAL A 71 -12.12 3.18 30.79
C VAL A 71 -11.56 3.39 32.20
N ARG A 72 -10.28 3.75 32.35
CA ARG A 72 -9.70 4.12 33.65
C ARG A 72 -10.42 5.31 34.28
N GLN A 73 -10.72 6.35 33.51
CA GLN A 73 -11.42 7.53 34.05
C GLN A 73 -12.86 7.21 34.48
N VAL A 74 -13.51 6.22 33.87
CA VAL A 74 -14.87 5.81 34.24
C VAL A 74 -14.86 4.80 35.39
N GLU A 75 -14.21 3.65 35.23
CA GLU A 75 -14.25 2.55 36.22
C GLU A 75 -13.45 2.87 37.50
N VAL A 76 -12.32 3.58 37.37
CA VAL A 76 -11.42 3.83 38.52
C VAL A 76 -11.71 5.18 39.16
N LEU A 77 -11.89 6.24 38.36
CA LEU A 77 -12.11 7.59 38.89
C LEU A 77 -13.60 7.95 39.06
N GLY A 78 -14.52 7.09 38.60
CA GLY A 78 -15.96 7.29 38.77
C GLY A 78 -16.55 8.43 37.94
N TYR A 79 -15.87 8.92 36.90
CA TYR A 79 -16.43 9.96 36.04
C TYR A 79 -17.50 9.41 35.09
N ASP A 80 -18.52 10.23 34.82
CA ASP A 80 -19.53 9.94 33.81
C ASP A 80 -18.89 9.74 32.40
N PRO A 81 -19.22 8.64 31.68
CA PRO A 81 -18.64 8.34 30.36
C PRO A 81 -18.79 9.46 29.33
N LEU A 82 -19.95 10.13 29.29
CA LEU A 82 -20.19 11.20 28.31
C LEU A 82 -19.32 12.42 28.62
N THR A 83 -19.15 12.73 29.90
CA THR A 83 -18.27 13.78 30.38
C THR A 83 -16.81 13.48 30.06
N VAL A 84 -16.36 12.24 30.27
CA VAL A 84 -15.00 11.80 29.89
C VAL A 84 -14.76 11.97 28.39
N MET A 85 -15.69 11.51 27.56
CA MET A 85 -15.59 11.64 26.10
C MET A 85 -15.59 13.11 25.65
N TYR A 86 -16.42 13.95 26.26
CA TYR A 86 -16.44 15.39 25.99
C TYR A 86 -15.10 16.07 26.35
N ARG A 87 -14.55 15.78 27.54
CA ARG A 87 -13.22 16.28 27.94
C ARG A 87 -12.14 15.77 26.99
N ARG A 88 -12.20 14.50 26.58
CA ARG A 88 -11.22 13.90 25.66
C ARG A 88 -11.28 14.56 24.28
N ALA A 89 -12.48 14.86 23.79
CA ALA A 89 -12.67 15.56 22.52
C ALA A 89 -12.07 16.97 22.53
N ASN A 90 -12.17 17.69 23.64
CA ASN A 90 -11.55 19.01 23.78
C ASN A 90 -10.03 18.96 23.98
N LYS A 91 -9.50 17.84 24.48
CA LYS A 91 -8.06 17.65 24.70
C LYS A 91 -7.32 17.12 23.47
N THR A 92 -8.01 16.39 22.58
CA THR A 92 -7.37 15.79 21.40
C THR A 92 -7.04 16.83 20.31
N ARG A 93 -5.95 16.59 19.58
CA ARG A 93 -5.50 17.44 18.47
C ARG A 93 -6.01 16.98 17.11
N SER A 94 -6.39 15.71 16.99
CA SER A 94 -6.99 15.19 15.76
C SER A 94 -8.37 15.82 15.58
N LYS A 95 -8.55 16.53 14.46
CA LYS A 95 -9.84 17.15 14.10
C LYS A 95 -10.91 16.08 13.91
N ASN A 96 -10.58 14.99 13.21
CA ASN A 96 -11.52 13.91 12.91
C ASN A 96 -11.96 13.16 14.17
N TYR A 97 -11.03 12.87 15.08
CA TYR A 97 -11.34 12.19 16.34
C TYR A 97 -12.13 13.10 17.29
N ARG A 98 -11.79 14.39 17.35
CA ARG A 98 -12.58 15.39 18.09
C ARG A 98 -14.02 15.46 17.60
N GLU A 99 -14.22 15.56 16.28
CA GLU A 99 -15.56 15.60 15.68
C GLU A 99 -16.34 14.31 15.92
N PHE A 100 -15.67 13.15 15.88
CA PHE A 100 -16.28 11.85 16.18
C PHE A 100 -16.82 11.80 17.62
N LEU A 101 -16.01 12.19 18.60
CA LEU A 101 -16.41 12.19 20.02
C LEU A 101 -17.48 13.26 20.31
N LEU A 102 -17.32 14.48 19.80
CA LEU A 102 -18.29 15.56 20.03
C LEU A 102 -19.65 15.24 19.40
N GLY A 103 -19.66 14.72 18.17
CA GLY A 103 -20.91 14.36 17.52
C GLY A 103 -21.61 13.18 18.20
N TYR A 104 -20.85 12.22 18.76
CA TYR A 104 -21.40 11.18 19.63
C TYR A 104 -22.03 11.77 20.90
N VAL A 105 -21.28 12.58 21.66
CA VAL A 105 -21.77 13.21 22.90
C VAL A 105 -23.01 14.07 22.63
N SER A 106 -22.99 14.84 21.53
CA SER A 106 -24.13 15.66 21.13
C SER A 106 -25.35 14.82 20.80
N SER A 107 -25.16 13.72 20.06
CA SER A 107 -26.25 12.82 19.66
C SER A 107 -26.89 12.14 20.86
N VAL A 108 -26.10 11.73 21.86
CA VAL A 108 -26.63 11.17 23.10
C VAL A 108 -27.37 12.23 23.91
N ARG A 109 -26.79 13.43 24.09
CA ARG A 109 -27.39 14.51 24.89
C ARG A 109 -28.70 15.02 24.30
N SER A 110 -28.80 15.07 22.98
CA SER A 110 -30.01 15.51 22.28
C SER A 110 -31.08 14.41 22.17
N GLY A 111 -30.85 13.21 22.71
CA GLY A 111 -31.76 12.06 22.53
C GLY A 111 -31.84 11.55 21.08
N GLY A 112 -30.85 11.87 20.25
CA GLY A 112 -30.80 11.49 18.84
C GLY A 112 -30.41 10.02 18.64
N ASN A 113 -30.58 9.54 17.41
CA ASN A 113 -30.17 8.18 17.06
C ASN A 113 -28.64 8.09 16.90
N VAL A 114 -27.98 7.62 17.96
CA VAL A 114 -26.53 7.37 18.04
C VAL A 114 -26.05 6.47 16.89
N VAL A 115 -26.78 5.40 16.59
CA VAL A 115 -26.41 4.44 15.55
C VAL A 115 -26.38 5.13 14.17
N ASN A 116 -27.35 5.99 13.89
CA ASN A 116 -27.40 6.76 12.65
C ASN A 116 -26.25 7.75 12.55
N TYR A 117 -25.92 8.45 13.64
CA TYR A 117 -24.73 9.31 13.70
C TYR A 117 -23.45 8.52 13.40
N LEU A 118 -23.24 7.39 14.09
CA LEU A 118 -22.04 6.56 13.91
C LEU A 118 -21.93 6.02 12.48
N LYS A 119 -23.03 5.52 11.90
CA LYS A 119 -23.09 5.08 10.51
C LYS A 119 -22.76 6.22 9.54
N SER A 120 -23.34 7.39 9.74
CA SER A 120 -23.09 8.58 8.90
C SER A 120 -21.63 9.04 8.99
N LYS A 121 -21.09 9.14 10.21
CA LYS A 121 -19.68 9.55 10.42
C LYS A 121 -18.70 8.52 9.87
N LEU A 122 -18.99 7.22 10.03
CA LEU A 122 -18.20 6.15 9.44
C LEU A 122 -18.15 6.25 7.92
N ARG A 123 -19.31 6.43 7.28
CA ARG A 123 -19.39 6.60 5.83
C ARG A 123 -18.60 7.83 5.38
N SER A 124 -18.76 8.96 6.05
CA SER A 124 -17.98 10.17 5.77
C SER A 124 -16.46 9.94 5.89
N ILE A 125 -15.99 9.21 6.91
CA ILE A 125 -14.57 8.87 7.06
C ILE A 125 -14.07 8.02 5.88
N PHE A 126 -14.84 7.01 5.44
CA PHE A 126 -14.47 6.18 4.31
C PHE A 126 -14.57 6.89 2.96
N GLU A 127 -15.54 7.79 2.78
CA GLU A 127 -15.65 8.62 1.58
C GLU A 127 -14.44 9.54 1.41
N VAL A 128 -13.98 10.18 2.50
CA VAL A 128 -12.76 11.00 2.47
C VAL A 128 -11.53 10.16 2.12
N GLN A 129 -11.41 8.95 2.69
CA GLN A 129 -10.31 8.04 2.36
C GLN A 129 -10.36 7.56 0.91
N SER A 130 -11.54 7.16 0.42
CA SER A 130 -11.75 6.76 -0.97
C SER A 130 -11.40 7.90 -1.93
N ALA A 131 -11.87 9.12 -1.66
CA ALA A 131 -11.52 10.30 -2.43
C ALA A 131 -10.01 10.58 -2.43
N SER A 132 -9.33 10.39 -1.29
CA SER A 132 -7.87 10.53 -1.23
C SER A 132 -7.14 9.48 -2.07
N ALA A 133 -7.62 8.23 -2.07
CA ALA A 133 -7.07 7.15 -2.89
C ALA A 133 -7.28 7.41 -4.39
N ILE A 134 -8.45 7.90 -4.78
CA ILE A 134 -8.75 8.30 -6.17
C ILE A 134 -7.81 9.43 -6.61
N ARG A 135 -7.58 10.45 -5.77
CA ARG A 135 -6.61 11.52 -6.09
C ARG A 135 -5.18 11.00 -6.26
N SER A 136 -4.75 10.03 -5.44
CA SER A 136 -3.45 9.39 -5.61
C SER A 136 -3.35 8.62 -6.93
N ILE A 137 -4.44 7.97 -7.37
CA ILE A 137 -4.50 7.30 -8.67
C ILE A 137 -4.38 8.33 -9.81
N GLU A 138 -5.09 9.45 -9.72
CA GLU A 138 -5.01 10.53 -10.72
C GLU A 138 -3.58 11.07 -10.87
N ARG A 139 -2.89 11.32 -9.74
CA ARG A 139 -1.49 11.75 -9.75
C ARG A 139 -0.55 10.71 -10.34
N LEU A 140 -0.80 9.42 -10.12
CA LEU A 140 -0.03 8.37 -10.79
C LEU A 140 -0.31 8.37 -12.30
N GLY A 141 -1.54 8.63 -12.72
CA GLY A 141 -1.90 8.80 -14.13
C GLY A 141 -1.06 9.90 -14.79
N THR A 142 -1.05 11.10 -14.19
CA THR A 142 -0.26 12.22 -14.73
C THR A 142 1.24 11.95 -14.74
N LEU A 143 1.77 11.23 -13.73
CA LEU A 143 3.17 10.78 -13.72
C LEU A 143 3.49 9.79 -14.85
N VAL A 144 2.59 8.84 -15.12
CA VAL A 144 2.75 7.86 -16.21
C VAL A 144 2.67 8.55 -17.58
N GLU A 145 1.77 9.52 -17.75
CA GLU A 145 1.68 10.34 -18.96
C GLU A 145 2.97 11.13 -19.19
N ALA A 146 3.47 11.82 -18.17
CA ALA A 146 4.73 12.55 -18.24
C ALA A 146 5.91 11.62 -18.55
N TYR A 147 5.94 10.43 -17.94
CA TYR A 147 6.95 9.41 -18.23
C TYR A 147 6.88 8.94 -19.69
N ALA A 148 5.68 8.70 -20.24
CA ALA A 148 5.50 8.30 -21.63
C ALA A 148 6.01 9.39 -22.59
N VAL A 149 5.69 10.67 -22.34
CA VAL A 149 6.22 11.80 -23.12
C VAL A 149 7.75 11.85 -23.05
N MET A 150 8.34 11.70 -21.86
CA MET A 150 9.80 11.66 -21.70
C MET A 150 10.44 10.50 -22.46
N LEU A 151 9.82 9.31 -22.47
CA LEU A 151 10.31 8.16 -23.24
C LEU A 151 10.23 8.42 -24.75
N ILE A 152 9.14 9.00 -25.24
CA ILE A 152 9.00 9.36 -26.66
C ILE A 152 10.07 10.37 -27.06
N VAL A 153 10.29 11.41 -26.25
CA VAL A 153 11.35 12.41 -26.49
C VAL A 153 12.73 11.75 -26.53
N THR A 154 13.01 10.83 -25.60
CA THR A 154 14.29 10.09 -25.55
C THR A 154 14.47 9.18 -26.77
N LEU A 155 13.39 8.54 -27.24
CA LEU A 155 13.42 7.69 -28.43
C LEU A 155 13.58 8.51 -29.71
N CYS A 156 12.90 9.65 -29.81
CA CYS A 156 13.05 10.57 -30.94
C CYS A 156 14.46 11.18 -30.99
N SER A 157 15.01 11.60 -29.85
CA SER A 157 16.39 12.11 -29.78
C SER A 157 17.39 11.03 -30.17
N TYR A 158 17.16 9.77 -29.79
CA TYR A 158 17.96 8.63 -30.23
C TYR A 158 17.94 8.43 -31.75
N ILE A 159 16.74 8.42 -32.37
CA ILE A 159 16.60 8.26 -33.82
C ILE A 159 17.32 9.39 -34.56
N LEU A 160 17.08 10.64 -34.15
CA LEU A 160 17.76 11.80 -34.72
C LEU A 160 19.28 11.68 -34.56
N PHE A 161 19.75 11.28 -33.38
CA PHE A 161 21.17 11.12 -33.13
C PHE A 161 21.82 10.07 -34.05
N ILE A 162 21.20 8.90 -34.23
CA ILE A 162 21.72 7.87 -35.15
C ILE A 162 21.75 8.40 -36.58
N ILE A 163 20.69 9.07 -37.03
CA ILE A 163 20.64 9.63 -38.38
C ILE A 163 21.77 10.65 -38.56
N PHE A 164 22.01 11.52 -37.57
CA PHE A 164 23.12 12.47 -37.60
C PHE A 164 24.51 11.81 -37.56
N ALA A 165 24.65 10.69 -36.84
CA ALA A 165 25.91 9.95 -36.79
C ALA A 165 26.21 9.16 -38.08
N THR A 166 25.17 8.74 -38.81
CA THR A 166 25.28 7.90 -40.02
C THR A 166 25.28 8.69 -41.32
N THR A 167 24.63 9.85 -41.36
CA THR A 167 24.63 10.71 -42.54
C THR A 167 25.96 11.48 -42.63
N SER A 168 26.63 11.37 -43.77
CA SER A 168 27.89 12.04 -44.13
C SER A 168 27.83 13.59 -44.11
N VAL A 169 26.70 14.16 -43.70
CA VAL A 169 26.43 15.60 -43.61
C VAL A 169 27.39 16.32 -42.63
N PHE A 170 28.03 15.59 -41.71
CA PHE A 170 29.02 16.12 -40.77
C PHE A 170 30.49 15.75 -41.09
N GLU A 171 30.79 15.15 -42.25
CA GLU A 171 32.18 15.08 -42.72
C GLU A 171 32.88 16.46 -42.76
N PRO A 172 32.20 17.57 -43.15
CA PRO A 172 32.82 18.90 -43.10
C PRO A 172 33.00 19.45 -41.67
N MET A 173 32.26 18.93 -40.67
CA MET A 173 32.35 19.40 -39.29
C MET A 173 33.47 18.73 -38.49
N LYS A 174 33.95 17.56 -38.94
CA LYS A 174 35.25 17.02 -38.49
C LYS A 174 36.42 17.93 -38.85
N MET A 175 36.25 18.82 -39.83
CA MET A 175 37.27 19.75 -40.33
C MET A 175 37.31 21.09 -39.58
N SER A 176 36.28 21.43 -38.79
CA SER A 176 36.17 22.71 -38.07
C SER A 176 36.58 22.65 -36.59
N GLY A 177 37.19 21.54 -36.13
CA GLY A 177 37.70 21.42 -34.76
C GLY A 177 36.63 21.35 -33.66
N THR A 178 35.34 21.27 -34.04
CA THR A 178 34.30 20.94 -33.06
C THR A 178 34.35 19.44 -32.78
N PRO A 179 34.38 19.01 -31.51
CA PRO A 179 34.51 17.59 -31.19
C PRO A 179 33.26 16.88 -31.69
N GLY A 180 33.41 16.05 -32.72
CA GLY A 180 32.38 15.09 -33.09
C GLY A 180 32.03 14.25 -31.88
N ILE A 181 30.75 14.17 -31.54
CA ILE A 181 30.30 13.37 -30.39
C ILE A 181 30.66 11.91 -30.69
N SER A 182 31.60 11.37 -29.94
CA SER A 182 32.06 9.99 -30.17
C SER A 182 30.89 9.02 -30.00
N PRO A 183 30.79 7.95 -30.82
CA PRO A 183 29.77 6.91 -30.67
C PRO A 183 29.72 6.31 -29.26
N ALA A 184 30.85 6.33 -28.54
CA ALA A 184 30.94 5.89 -27.16
C ALA A 184 30.15 6.76 -26.17
N ILE A 185 30.20 8.09 -26.31
CA ILE A 185 29.43 9.03 -25.46
C ILE A 185 27.93 8.80 -25.59
N VAL A 186 27.49 8.40 -26.77
CA VAL A 186 26.09 8.18 -27.14
C VAL A 186 25.56 6.89 -26.53
N CYS A 187 26.34 5.81 -26.65
CA CYS A 187 26.03 4.56 -25.98
C CYS A 187 25.94 4.76 -24.47
N VAL A 188 26.88 5.49 -23.87
CA VAL A 188 26.84 5.82 -22.43
C VAL A 188 25.59 6.62 -22.09
N LEU A 189 25.24 7.64 -22.88
CA LEU A 189 24.04 8.45 -22.65
C LEU A 189 22.77 7.60 -22.73
N ILE A 190 22.62 6.72 -23.71
CA ILE A 190 21.41 5.89 -23.87
C ILE A 190 21.32 4.82 -22.77
N PHE A 191 22.38 4.05 -22.57
CA PHE A 191 22.38 2.93 -21.62
C PHE A 191 22.38 3.41 -20.16
N PHE A 192 22.78 4.64 -19.88
CA PHE A 192 22.79 5.19 -18.52
C PHE A 192 21.66 6.18 -18.23
N VAL A 193 21.42 7.15 -19.12
CA VAL A 193 20.40 8.20 -18.88
C VAL A 193 18.99 7.62 -18.96
N THR A 194 18.71 6.73 -19.92
CA THR A 194 17.37 6.13 -20.05
C THR A 194 16.94 5.37 -18.78
N PRO A 195 17.73 4.41 -18.24
CA PRO A 195 17.35 3.76 -16.99
C PRO A 195 17.40 4.71 -15.80
N MET A 196 18.28 5.72 -15.77
CA MET A 196 18.28 6.73 -14.71
C MET A 196 16.95 7.48 -14.66
N VAL A 197 16.44 7.93 -15.82
CA VAL A 197 15.13 8.60 -15.92
C VAL A 197 14.03 7.66 -15.43
N SER A 198 14.01 6.39 -15.88
CA SER A 198 13.03 5.41 -15.42
C SER A 198 13.08 5.17 -13.90
N ILE A 199 14.28 5.11 -13.31
CA ILE A 199 14.45 4.94 -11.86
C ILE A 199 13.90 6.16 -11.11
N ILE A 200 14.18 7.39 -11.58
CA ILE A 200 13.67 8.62 -10.96
C ILE A 200 12.13 8.60 -10.93
N PHE A 201 11.49 8.29 -12.07
CA PHE A 201 10.03 8.18 -12.14
C PHE A 201 9.48 7.07 -11.23
N MET A 202 10.17 5.93 -11.14
CA MET A 202 9.78 4.83 -10.25
C MET A 202 9.86 5.25 -8.76
N VAL A 203 10.88 5.99 -8.36
CA VAL A 203 11.03 6.51 -6.99
C VAL A 203 9.91 7.50 -6.66
N ILE A 204 9.59 8.40 -7.58
CA ILE A 204 8.49 9.36 -7.42
C ILE A 204 7.14 8.61 -7.30
N ALA A 205 6.89 7.63 -8.17
CA ALA A 205 5.68 6.82 -8.11
C ALA A 205 5.55 6.04 -6.78
N HIS A 206 6.67 5.51 -6.26
CA HIS A 206 6.68 4.83 -4.96
C HIS A 206 6.36 5.78 -3.79
N ALA A 207 6.83 7.04 -3.87
CA ALA A 207 6.55 8.05 -2.87
C ALA A 207 5.07 8.49 -2.87
N GLU A 208 4.43 8.58 -4.04
CA GLU A 208 3.02 8.98 -4.16
C GLU A 208 2.04 7.88 -3.70
N ARG A 209 2.37 6.60 -3.93
CA ARG A 209 1.52 5.49 -3.50
C ARG A 209 2.32 4.31 -2.98
N LYS A 210 2.27 4.12 -1.66
CA LYS A 210 2.73 2.87 -1.05
C LYS A 210 1.82 1.72 -1.48
N SER A 211 2.38 0.70 -2.12
CA SER A 211 1.62 -0.47 -2.56
C SER A 211 0.99 -1.20 -1.38
N ASN A 212 -0.28 -1.59 -1.52
CA ASN A 212 -1.02 -2.40 -0.54
C ASN A 212 -0.73 -3.91 -0.66
N LEU A 213 0.10 -4.33 -1.62
CA LEU A 213 0.42 -5.75 -1.81
C LEU A 213 1.40 -6.23 -0.72
N VAL A 214 0.88 -7.08 0.18
CA VAL A 214 1.68 -7.75 1.21
C VAL A 214 2.43 -8.94 0.57
N GLY A 215 3.73 -9.08 0.88
CA GLY A 215 4.49 -10.28 0.49
C GLY A 215 5.24 -10.21 -0.86
N LEU A 216 5.68 -9.03 -1.29
CA LEU A 216 6.45 -8.82 -2.54
C LEU A 216 7.84 -9.48 -2.57
N ARG A 217 8.26 -10.21 -1.52
CA ARG A 217 9.58 -10.88 -1.50
C ARG A 217 9.72 -12.00 -2.53
N ARG A 218 8.62 -12.71 -2.83
CA ARG A 218 8.63 -13.88 -3.72
C ARG A 218 9.08 -13.55 -5.16
N PRO A 219 8.57 -12.49 -5.81
CA PRO A 219 9.11 -12.03 -7.09
C PRO A 219 10.61 -11.78 -7.09
N TYR A 220 11.17 -11.19 -6.02
CA TYR A 220 12.62 -10.92 -5.94
C TYR A 220 13.43 -12.21 -5.86
N TYR A 221 13.01 -13.22 -5.10
CA TYR A 221 13.69 -14.51 -5.07
C TYR A 221 13.64 -15.22 -6.43
N ALA A 222 12.52 -15.10 -7.15
CA ALA A 222 12.37 -15.65 -8.50
C ALA A 222 13.28 -14.96 -9.53
N ALA A 223 13.73 -13.73 -9.26
CA ALA A 223 14.66 -12.99 -10.12
C ALA A 223 16.14 -13.39 -9.92
N ILE A 224 16.51 -13.97 -8.77
CA ILE A 224 17.91 -14.30 -8.46
C ILE A 224 18.47 -15.35 -9.42
N LEU A 225 17.71 -16.43 -9.66
CA LEU A 225 18.14 -17.54 -10.51
C LEU A 225 18.39 -17.10 -11.97
N PRO A 226 17.47 -16.42 -12.67
CA PRO A 226 17.74 -15.96 -14.03
C PRO A 226 18.85 -14.89 -14.07
N LEU A 227 19.00 -14.06 -13.04
CA LEU A 227 20.11 -13.11 -12.93
C LEU A 227 21.47 -13.81 -12.89
N ILE A 228 21.60 -14.89 -12.11
CA ILE A 228 22.83 -15.70 -12.02
C ILE A 228 23.13 -16.39 -13.35
N ILE A 229 22.10 -16.95 -14.00
CA ILE A 229 22.27 -17.63 -15.30
C ILE A 229 22.74 -16.64 -16.37
N VAL A 230 22.11 -15.46 -16.44
CA VAL A 230 22.47 -14.45 -17.44
C VAL A 230 23.83 -13.82 -17.12
N SER A 231 24.18 -13.60 -15.85
CA SER A 231 25.52 -13.09 -15.51
C SER A 231 26.63 -14.11 -15.78
N ALA A 232 26.38 -15.39 -15.56
CA ALA A 232 27.30 -16.45 -15.95
C ALA A 232 27.45 -16.53 -17.48
N PHE A 233 26.34 -16.39 -18.23
CA PHE A 233 26.36 -16.37 -19.68
C PHE A 233 27.11 -15.16 -20.24
N THR A 234 26.92 -13.96 -19.68
CA THR A 234 27.66 -12.77 -20.11
C THR A 234 29.16 -12.86 -19.77
N ALA A 235 29.52 -13.45 -18.63
CA ALA A 235 30.91 -13.75 -18.30
C ALA A 235 31.52 -14.77 -19.28
N LEU A 236 30.77 -15.83 -19.62
CA LEU A 236 31.20 -16.84 -20.59
C LEU A 236 31.46 -16.23 -21.97
N LEU A 237 30.57 -15.34 -22.43
CA LEU A 237 30.76 -14.58 -23.67
C LEU A 237 32.04 -13.73 -23.62
N ALA A 238 32.39 -13.16 -22.46
CA ALA A 238 33.58 -12.33 -22.34
C ALA A 238 34.89 -13.13 -22.47
N TYR A 239 34.97 -14.33 -21.88
CA TYR A 239 36.21 -15.10 -21.78
C TYR A 239 36.41 -16.17 -22.87
N LEU A 240 35.35 -16.62 -23.57
CA LEU A 240 35.49 -17.65 -24.60
C LEU A 240 35.60 -17.05 -26.02
N PRO A 241 36.75 -17.20 -26.71
CA PRO A 241 36.94 -16.69 -28.07
C PRO A 241 36.08 -17.43 -29.11
N MET A 242 35.64 -18.67 -28.82
CA MET A 242 34.73 -19.42 -29.71
C MET A 242 33.34 -18.76 -29.83
N LEU A 243 32.96 -17.89 -28.90
CA LEU A 243 31.67 -17.21 -28.88
C LEU A 243 31.72 -15.77 -29.43
N ASP A 244 32.85 -15.34 -30.00
CA ASP A 244 33.01 -13.98 -30.53
C ASP A 244 32.05 -13.67 -31.68
N PHE A 245 31.52 -14.69 -32.37
CA PHE A 245 30.48 -14.51 -33.39
C PHE A 245 29.22 -13.82 -32.84
N LEU A 246 28.93 -13.97 -31.54
CA LEU A 246 27.79 -13.33 -30.87
C LEU A 246 28.04 -11.85 -30.55
N LYS A 247 29.30 -11.41 -30.50
CA LYS A 247 29.70 -10.00 -30.29
C LYS A 247 29.65 -9.17 -31.57
N THR A 248 29.34 -9.78 -32.72
CA THR A 248 29.17 -9.09 -33.99
C THR A 248 28.12 -7.98 -33.86
N PRO A 249 28.32 -6.78 -34.41
CA PRO A 249 27.43 -5.63 -34.24
C PRO A 249 25.97 -5.89 -34.64
N GLN A 250 25.70 -6.86 -35.52
CA GLN A 250 24.34 -7.29 -35.88
C GLN A 250 23.69 -8.22 -34.85
N THR A 251 24.46 -9.12 -34.23
CA THR A 251 23.94 -10.15 -33.30
C THR A 251 23.94 -9.68 -31.84
N PHE A 252 24.85 -8.79 -31.46
CA PHE A 252 25.02 -8.33 -30.08
C PHE A 252 23.75 -7.67 -29.50
N PRO A 253 23.02 -6.79 -30.22
CA PRO A 253 21.75 -6.23 -29.72
C PRO A 253 20.66 -7.30 -29.51
N LEU A 254 20.65 -8.35 -30.35
CA LEU A 254 19.70 -9.46 -30.20
C LEU A 254 20.01 -10.32 -28.98
N VAL A 255 21.28 -10.61 -28.72
CA VAL A 255 21.70 -11.37 -27.54
C VAL A 255 21.38 -10.61 -26.25
N THR A 256 21.66 -9.31 -26.21
CA THR A 256 21.39 -8.46 -25.03
C THR A 256 19.90 -8.33 -24.74
N THR A 257 19.05 -8.17 -25.76
CA THR A 257 17.59 -8.15 -25.58
C THR A 257 17.04 -9.47 -25.06
N VAL A 258 17.50 -10.61 -25.59
CA VAL A 258 17.12 -11.94 -25.08
C VAL A 258 17.54 -12.13 -23.62
N CYS A 259 18.74 -11.67 -23.24
CA CYS A 259 19.21 -11.71 -21.85
C CYS A 259 18.31 -10.87 -20.91
N LEU A 260 17.93 -9.66 -21.31
CA LEU A 260 17.04 -8.81 -20.53
C LEU A 260 15.64 -9.41 -20.39
N LEU A 261 15.10 -10.01 -21.45
CA LEU A 261 13.82 -10.72 -21.40
C LEU A 261 13.88 -11.94 -20.47
N ALA A 262 14.96 -12.72 -20.55
CA ALA A 262 15.16 -13.89 -19.69
C ALA A 262 15.20 -13.53 -18.20
N ILE A 263 15.78 -12.37 -17.85
CA ILE A 263 15.77 -11.85 -16.47
C ILE A 263 14.37 -11.38 -16.06
N SER A 264 13.63 -10.73 -16.96
CA SER A 264 12.39 -10.03 -16.63
C SER A 264 11.14 -10.93 -16.60
N ILE A 265 11.06 -11.95 -17.46
CA ILE A 265 9.85 -12.77 -17.61
C ILE A 265 9.51 -13.58 -16.34
N PRO A 266 10.44 -14.33 -15.71
CA PRO A 266 10.11 -15.13 -14.53
C PRO A 266 9.53 -14.32 -13.34
N PRO A 267 10.14 -13.21 -12.89
CA PRO A 267 9.57 -12.41 -11.80
C PRO A 267 8.22 -11.77 -12.20
N ALA A 268 8.05 -11.39 -13.47
CA ALA A 268 6.78 -10.85 -13.96
C ALA A 268 5.63 -11.88 -13.86
N ILE A 269 5.87 -13.13 -14.25
CA ILE A 269 4.86 -14.21 -14.14
C ILE A 269 4.48 -14.45 -12.68
N VAL A 270 5.46 -14.50 -11.77
CA VAL A 270 5.21 -14.68 -10.34
C VAL A 270 4.40 -13.52 -9.79
N TYR A 271 4.74 -12.28 -10.16
CA TYR A 271 3.99 -11.09 -9.78
C TYR A 271 2.55 -11.13 -10.30
N MET A 272 2.33 -11.45 -11.59
CA MET A 272 0.99 -11.56 -12.18
C MET A 272 0.13 -12.61 -11.48
N LYS A 273 0.72 -13.75 -11.08
CA LYS A 273 0.00 -14.79 -10.33
C LYS A 273 -0.48 -14.26 -8.98
N ILE A 274 0.38 -13.58 -8.22
CA ILE A 274 0.05 -12.99 -6.92
C ILE A 274 -1.00 -11.88 -7.09
N ALA A 275 -0.82 -10.98 -8.05
CA ALA A 275 -1.74 -9.89 -8.34
C ALA A 275 -3.14 -10.41 -8.70
N LYS A 276 -3.23 -11.46 -9.52
CA LYS A 276 -4.51 -12.08 -9.88
C LYS A 276 -5.20 -12.73 -8.69
N ILE A 277 -4.48 -13.46 -7.83
CA ILE A 277 -5.06 -14.05 -6.60
C ILE A 277 -5.61 -12.94 -5.68
N ASN A 278 -4.85 -11.87 -5.48
CA ASN A 278 -5.27 -10.76 -4.62
C ASN A 278 -6.49 -10.02 -5.19
N SER A 279 -6.51 -9.78 -6.51
CA SER A 279 -7.64 -9.12 -7.16
C SER A 279 -8.90 -10.00 -7.14
N ASP A 280 -8.77 -11.30 -7.42
CA ASP A 280 -9.87 -12.27 -7.32
C ASP A 280 -10.40 -12.32 -5.88
N ALA A 281 -9.52 -12.29 -4.87
CA ALA A 281 -9.91 -12.23 -3.47
C ALA A 281 -10.65 -10.93 -3.12
N GLU A 282 -10.14 -9.77 -3.53
CA GLU A 282 -10.78 -8.47 -3.27
C GLU A 282 -12.19 -8.39 -3.87
N ASN A 283 -12.37 -8.89 -5.10
CA ASN A 283 -13.66 -8.94 -5.77
C ASN A 283 -14.62 -9.97 -5.15
N SER A 284 -14.09 -11.07 -4.60
CA SER A 284 -14.88 -12.20 -4.07
C SER A 284 -15.16 -12.11 -2.57
N ILE A 285 -14.44 -11.29 -1.80
CA ILE A 285 -14.67 -11.11 -0.36
C ILE A 285 -16.12 -10.68 -0.04
N PRO A 286 -16.73 -9.70 -0.75
CA PRO A 286 -18.11 -9.30 -0.45
C PRO A 286 -19.13 -10.42 -0.67
N SER A 287 -19.01 -11.20 -1.75
CA SER A 287 -19.89 -12.34 -2.01
C SER A 287 -19.67 -13.45 -0.99
N PHE A 288 -18.42 -13.73 -0.63
CA PHE A 288 -18.09 -14.67 0.44
C PHE A 288 -18.70 -14.26 1.78
N LEU A 289 -18.54 -12.99 2.20
CA LEU A 289 -19.13 -12.48 3.44
C LEU A 289 -20.65 -12.55 3.41
N ARG A 290 -21.27 -12.27 2.26
CA ARG A 290 -22.72 -12.45 2.09
C ARG A 290 -23.13 -13.91 2.33
N ASP A 291 -22.43 -14.86 1.72
CA ASP A 291 -22.72 -16.30 1.89
C ASP A 291 -22.52 -16.76 3.34
N VAL A 292 -21.49 -16.27 4.03
CA VAL A 292 -21.29 -16.51 5.47
C VAL A 292 -22.46 -15.95 6.27
N THR A 293 -22.95 -14.74 5.96
CA THR A 293 -24.10 -14.16 6.65
C THR A 293 -25.42 -14.88 6.34
N GLU A 294 -25.63 -15.38 5.12
CA GLU A 294 -26.77 -16.22 4.76
C GLU A 294 -26.76 -17.51 5.56
N ALA A 295 -25.62 -18.20 5.64
CA ALA A 295 -25.44 -19.38 6.45
C ALA A 295 -25.69 -19.09 7.95
N ARG A 296 -25.28 -17.91 8.43
CA ARG A 296 -25.51 -17.47 9.82
C ARG A 296 -26.99 -17.21 10.11
N LYS A 297 -27.75 -16.67 9.14
CA LYS A 297 -29.22 -16.48 9.25
C LYS A 297 -29.98 -17.79 9.43
N ILE A 298 -29.42 -18.90 8.92
CA ILE A 298 -29.99 -20.25 9.05
C ILE A 298 -29.64 -20.88 10.42
N GLY A 299 -28.92 -20.16 11.30
CA GLY A 299 -28.59 -20.61 12.65
C GLY A 299 -27.30 -21.43 12.77
N LEU A 300 -26.51 -21.54 11.70
CA LEU A 300 -25.20 -22.21 11.77
C LEU A 300 -24.23 -21.44 12.69
N SER A 301 -23.38 -22.17 13.42
CA SER A 301 -22.28 -21.57 14.20
C SER A 301 -21.31 -20.83 13.28
N PRO A 302 -20.55 -19.80 13.74
CA PRO A 302 -19.71 -18.99 12.86
C PRO A 302 -18.70 -19.82 12.07
N GLU A 303 -18.08 -20.82 12.70
CA GLU A 303 -17.16 -21.76 12.08
C GLU A 303 -17.85 -22.59 10.99
N LYS A 304 -19.04 -23.15 11.29
CA LYS A 304 -19.84 -23.89 10.30
C LYS A 304 -20.33 -23.00 9.17
N SER A 305 -20.64 -21.74 9.43
CA SER A 305 -21.02 -20.76 8.40
C SER A 305 -19.87 -20.48 7.43
N ILE A 306 -18.64 -20.34 7.93
CA ILE A 306 -17.44 -20.16 7.10
C ILE A 306 -17.20 -21.44 6.28
N ILE A 307 -17.20 -22.62 6.90
CA ILE A 307 -17.05 -23.90 6.19
C ILE A 307 -18.12 -24.06 5.10
N HIS A 308 -19.38 -23.72 5.41
CA HIS A 308 -20.48 -23.80 4.45
C HIS A 308 -20.26 -22.84 3.26
N ALA A 309 -19.90 -21.58 3.53
CA ALA A 309 -19.62 -20.60 2.49
C ALA A 309 -18.47 -21.06 1.58
N THR A 310 -17.38 -21.61 2.13
CA THR A 310 -16.24 -22.10 1.33
C THR A 310 -16.57 -23.28 0.39
N LYS A 311 -17.71 -23.96 0.58
CA LYS A 311 -18.17 -25.02 -0.34
C LYS A 311 -18.81 -24.46 -1.61
N ARG A 312 -19.29 -23.21 -1.62
CA ARG A 312 -19.85 -22.58 -2.82
C ARG A 312 -18.72 -22.33 -3.84
N THR A 313 -19.03 -22.58 -5.09
CA THR A 313 -18.18 -22.23 -6.24
C THR A 313 -18.49 -20.79 -6.66
N GLY A 314 -17.46 -19.99 -6.97
CA GLY A 314 -17.66 -18.61 -7.45
C GLY A 314 -16.61 -17.60 -6.99
N TYR A 315 -15.63 -18.00 -6.18
CA TYR A 315 -14.61 -17.11 -5.65
C TYR A 315 -13.31 -17.03 -6.49
N GLY A 316 -13.30 -17.58 -7.71
CA GLY A 316 -12.11 -17.58 -8.57
C GLY A 316 -10.90 -18.25 -7.92
N ARG A 317 -9.69 -17.65 -8.06
CA ARG A 317 -8.48 -18.19 -7.42
C ARG A 317 -8.47 -18.06 -5.89
N PHE A 318 -9.37 -17.26 -5.31
CA PHE A 318 -9.51 -17.17 -3.86
C PHE A 318 -10.05 -18.49 -3.26
N THR A 319 -10.72 -19.33 -4.06
CA THR A 319 -11.16 -20.67 -3.64
C THR A 319 -10.00 -21.54 -3.15
N GLU A 320 -8.80 -21.45 -3.74
CA GLU A 320 -7.63 -22.22 -3.28
C GLU A 320 -7.27 -21.86 -1.83
N THR A 321 -7.24 -20.57 -1.50
CA THR A 321 -6.96 -20.07 -0.14
C THR A 321 -8.10 -20.45 0.82
N LEU A 322 -9.35 -20.34 0.38
CA LEU A 322 -10.52 -20.71 1.18
C LEU A 322 -10.56 -22.21 1.49
N GLN A 323 -10.14 -23.07 0.56
CA GLN A 323 -10.02 -24.51 0.79
C GLN A 323 -8.95 -24.83 1.84
N LEU A 324 -7.83 -24.12 1.84
CA LEU A 324 -6.81 -24.25 2.89
C LEU A 324 -7.38 -23.87 4.26
N ILE A 325 -8.06 -22.71 4.36
CA ILE A 325 -8.72 -22.26 5.59
C ILE A 325 -9.77 -23.29 6.06
N ARG A 326 -10.60 -23.78 5.13
CA ARG A 326 -11.59 -24.83 5.39
C ARG A 326 -10.95 -26.09 5.94
N SER A 327 -9.89 -26.59 5.30
CA SER A 327 -9.19 -27.79 5.76
C SER A 327 -8.68 -27.60 7.18
N GLN A 328 -8.03 -26.48 7.51
CA GLN A 328 -7.56 -26.25 8.88
C GLN A 328 -8.71 -26.21 9.90
N MET A 329 -9.85 -25.61 9.56
CA MET A 329 -11.03 -25.62 10.44
C MET A 329 -11.66 -27.01 10.59
N GLU A 330 -11.75 -27.81 9.52
CA GLU A 330 -12.26 -29.19 9.57
C GLU A 330 -11.37 -30.09 10.45
N TRP A 331 -10.07 -29.78 10.53
CA TRP A 331 -9.11 -30.46 11.40
C TRP A 331 -9.10 -29.90 12.85
N GLY A 332 -10.04 -29.03 13.20
CA GLY A 332 -10.21 -28.50 14.57
C GLY A 332 -9.25 -27.38 14.96
N VAL A 333 -8.55 -26.76 13.99
CA VAL A 333 -7.72 -25.59 14.26
C VAL A 333 -8.61 -24.37 14.52
N SER A 334 -8.40 -23.70 15.65
CA SER A 334 -9.18 -22.50 16.01
C SER A 334 -8.93 -21.34 15.05
N LEU A 335 -9.97 -20.55 14.77
CA LEU A 335 -9.89 -19.37 13.88
C LEU A 335 -8.76 -18.42 14.29
N ARG A 336 -8.51 -18.26 15.59
CA ARG A 336 -7.41 -17.44 16.11
C ARG A 336 -6.07 -17.89 15.52
N LYS A 337 -5.78 -19.20 15.50
CA LYS A 337 -4.52 -19.75 15.00
C LYS A 337 -4.40 -19.71 13.47
N ILE A 338 -5.52 -19.72 12.75
CA ILE A 338 -5.55 -19.63 11.28
C ILE A 338 -5.22 -18.22 10.79
N PHE A 339 -5.67 -17.19 11.52
CA PHE A 339 -5.50 -15.78 11.14
C PHE A 339 -4.26 -15.11 11.76
N THR A 340 -3.50 -15.82 12.60
CA THR A 340 -2.22 -15.36 13.15
C THR A 340 -1.09 -15.97 12.35
#